data_AF-A0AAD5DWH9-F1
#
_entry.id   AF-A0AAD5DWH9-F1
#
_cell.length_a   1.000
_cell.length_b   1.000
_cell.length_c   1.000
_cell.angle_alpha   90.00
_cell.angle_beta   90.00
_cell.angle_gamma   90.00
#
_symmetry.space_group_name_H-M   'P 1'
#
loop_
_entity.id
_entity.type
_entity.pdbx_description
1 polymer ?
#
loop_
_entity_poly.entity_id
_entity_poly.type
_entity_poly.pdbx_seq_one_letter_code
_entity_poly.pdbx_strand_id
1 'polypeptide(L)' 'MSATKAVSAWAAGWPKLAAVQKAAQTNGGFIHRRFGDAVTSRYIPLGLACASTVFLVPGLFSMYLGINKVDE' A
#
# COMPACT_ATOMS: atom_id res chain seq x y z
N MET A 1 -12.51 -31.35 15.16
CA MET A 1 -12.67 -31.09 13.72
C MET A 1 -11.87 -32.17 12.98
N SER A 2 -12.46 -33.00 12.13
CA SER A 2 -11.74 -34.09 11.45
C SER A 2 -10.73 -33.51 10.43
N ALA A 3 -9.50 -34.04 10.39
CA ALA A 3 -8.44 -33.60 9.48
C ALA A 3 -8.89 -33.55 8.02
N THR A 4 -9.77 -34.47 7.61
CA THR A 4 -10.35 -34.52 6.26
C THR A 4 -11.19 -33.29 5.91
N LYS A 5 -11.89 -32.70 6.89
CA LYS A 5 -12.66 -31.46 6.69
C LYS A 5 -11.74 -30.25 6.53
N ALA A 6 -10.63 -30.21 7.26
CA ALA A 6 -9.64 -29.15 7.15
C ALA A 6 -8.93 -29.17 5.79
N VAL A 7 -8.56 -30.36 5.30
CA VAL A 7 -7.92 -30.53 3.98
C VAL A 7 -8.89 -30.14 2.85
N SER A 8 -10.15 -30.54 2.94
CA SER A 8 -11.17 -30.18 1.94
C SER A 8 -11.43 -28.66 1.90
N ALA A 9 -11.52 -28.02 3.07
CA ALA A 9 -11.68 -26.56 3.17
C ALA A 9 -10.47 -25.79 2.63
N TRP A 10 -9.25 -26.29 2.88
CA TRP A 10 -8.02 -25.72 2.33
C TRP A 10 -7.94 -25.89 0.80
N ALA A 11 -8.25 -27.09 0.29
CA ALA A 11 -8.25 -27.39 -1.14
C ALA A 11 -9.24 -26.52 -1.93
N ALA A 12 -10.38 -26.17 -1.32
CA ALA A 12 -11.35 -25.24 -1.91
C ALA A 12 -10.79 -23.82 -2.13
N GLY A 13 -9.73 -23.43 -1.41
CA GLY A 13 -9.04 -22.15 -1.59
C GLY A 13 -8.03 -22.13 -2.75
N TRP A 14 -7.55 -23.31 -3.18
CA TRP A 14 -6.47 -23.43 -4.16
C TRP A 14 -6.79 -22.80 -5.53
N PRO A 15 -8.00 -22.95 -6.11
CA PRO A 15 -8.34 -22.32 -7.39
C PRO A 15 -8.25 -20.78 -7.35
N LYS A 16 -8.58 -20.16 -6.20
CA LYS A 16 -8.49 -18.70 -6.04
C LYS A 16 -7.04 -18.23 -6.02
N LEU A 17 -6.16 -18.96 -5.33
CA LEU A 17 -4.72 -18.67 -5.31
C LEU A 17 -4.10 -18.81 -6.70
N ALA A 18 -4.44 -19.89 -7.41
CA ALA A 18 -3.96 -20.13 -8.77
C ALA A 18 -4.42 -19.01 -9.74
N ALA A 19 -5.65 -18.52 -9.60
CA ALA A 19 -6.17 -17.42 -10.41
C ALA A 19 -5.41 -16.10 -10.17
N VAL A 20 -5.17 -15.75 -8.90
CA VAL A 20 -4.39 -14.55 -8.54
C VAL A 20 -2.95 -14.66 -9.02
N GLN A 21 -2.32 -15.83 -8.87
CA GLN A 21 -0.96 -16.08 -9.34
C GLN A 21 -0.85 -15.96 -10.87
N LYS A 22 -1.82 -16.51 -11.61
CA LYS A 22 -1.87 -16.38 -13.06
C LYS A 22 -2.04 -14.92 -13.47
N ALA A 23 -2.96 -14.19 -12.86
CA ALA A 23 -3.15 -12.76 -13.12
C ALA A 23 -1.89 -11.93 -12.80
N ALA A 24 -1.13 -12.31 -11.76
CA ALA A 24 0.17 -11.72 -11.43
C ALA A 24 1.18 -11.87 -12.56
N GLN A 25 1.23 -13.06 -13.16
CA GLN A 25 2.23 -13.42 -14.16
C GLN A 25 1.89 -12.89 -15.55
N THR A 26 0.60 -12.80 -15.90
CA THR A 26 0.15 -12.40 -17.24
C THR A 26 0.01 -10.89 -17.41
N ASN A 27 -0.32 -10.13 -16.36
CA ASN A 27 -0.49 -8.69 -16.46
C ASN A 27 0.87 -7.99 -16.47
N GLY A 28 1.31 -7.45 -17.60
CA GLY A 28 2.50 -6.60 -17.68
C GLY A 28 2.32 -5.30 -16.86
N GLY A 29 3.36 -4.86 -16.15
CA GLY A 29 3.33 -3.62 -15.36
C GLY A 29 3.86 -3.77 -13.93
N PHE A 30 3.81 -2.68 -13.16
CA PHE A 30 4.30 -2.65 -11.79
C PHE A 30 3.41 -3.47 -10.84
N ILE A 31 4.02 -4.23 -9.93
CA ILE A 31 3.33 -5.15 -9.00
C ILE A 31 2.22 -4.43 -8.20
N HIS A 32 2.46 -3.20 -7.76
CA HIS A 32 1.48 -2.41 -7.00
C HIS A 32 0.24 -1.97 -7.81
N ARG A 33 0.22 -2.18 -9.13
CA ARG A 33 -0.95 -1.94 -10.00
C ARG A 33 -1.60 -3.22 -10.52
N ARG A 34 -1.01 -4.39 -10.26
CA ARG A 34 -1.51 -5.68 -10.77
C ARG A 34 -2.78 -6.16 -10.07
N PHE A 35 -2.98 -5.74 -8.83
CA PHE A 35 -4.08 -6.21 -7.97
C PHE A 35 -4.88 -5.09 -7.30
N GLY A 36 -4.36 -3.87 -7.34
CA GLY A 36 -4.94 -2.71 -6.67
C GLY A 36 -5.49 -1.72 -7.68
N ASP A 37 -6.55 -1.01 -7.27
CA ASP A 37 -7.06 0.14 -8.01
C ASP A 37 -6.01 1.27 -8.02
N ALA A 38 -5.97 2.02 -9.12
CA ALA A 38 -5.07 3.17 -9.28
C ALA A 38 -5.31 4.21 -8.18
N VAL A 39 -6.53 4.31 -7.66
CA VAL A 39 -6.89 5.20 -6.54
C VAL A 39 -6.12 4.85 -5.28
N THR A 40 -6.22 3.61 -4.82
CA THR A 40 -5.59 3.14 -3.58
C THR A 40 -4.08 3.01 -3.69
N SER A 41 -3.58 2.63 -4.87
CA SER A 41 -2.16 2.28 -5.03
C SER A 41 -1.30 3.42 -5.58
N ARG A 42 -1.91 4.48 -6.12
CA ARG A 42 -1.19 5.63 -6.70
C ARG A 42 -1.65 6.95 -6.11
N TYR A 43 -2.94 7.25 -6.16
CA TYR A 43 -3.41 8.61 -5.87
C TYR A 43 -3.43 8.92 -4.37
N ILE A 44 -3.91 8.01 -3.52
CA ILE A 44 -3.96 8.22 -2.07
C ILE A 44 -2.54 8.40 -1.48
N PRO A 45 -1.58 7.47 -1.72
CA PRO A 45 -0.25 7.61 -1.13
C PRO A 45 0.50 8.83 -1.67
N LEU A 46 0.36 9.12 -2.97
CA LEU A 46 1.02 10.27 -3.59
C LEU A 46 0.45 11.59 -3.09
N GLY A 47 -0.88 11.69 -2.95
CA GLY A 47 -1.54 12.86 -2.38
C GLY A 47 -1.09 13.12 -0.94
N LEU A 48 -1.03 12.06 -0.12
CA LEU A 48 -0.54 12.14 1.26
C LEU A 48 0.93 12.55 1.32
N ALA A 49 1.78 11.99 0.45
CA ALA A 49 3.19 12.35 0.36
C ALA A 49 3.38 13.83 -0.05
N CYS A 50 2.62 14.31 -1.02
CA CYS A 50 2.66 15.72 -1.43
C CYS A 50 2.20 16.64 -0.29
N ALA A 51 1.06 16.35 0.33
CA ALA A 51 0.54 17.16 1.44
C ALA A 51 1.53 17.20 2.62
N SER A 52 2.04 16.03 3.02
CA SER A 52 3.03 15.96 4.10
C SER A 52 4.31 16.73 3.75
N THR A 53 4.83 16.63 2.53
CA THR A 53 6.02 17.39 2.12
C THR A 53 5.82 18.90 2.22
N VAL A 54 4.64 19.40 1.84
CA VAL A 54 4.31 20.84 1.90
C VAL A 54 4.33 21.37 3.33
N PHE A 55 3.93 20.59 4.33
CA PHE A 55 3.98 21.01 5.73
C PHE A 55 5.33 20.75 6.38
N LEU A 56 5.96 19.62 6.03
CA LEU A 56 7.15 19.12 6.71
C LEU A 56 8.40 19.90 6.27
N VAL A 57 8.53 20.24 4.99
CA VAL A 57 9.73 20.96 4.48
C VAL A 57 9.86 22.37 5.09
N PRO A 58 8.82 23.23 5.12
CA PRO A 58 8.92 24.54 5.78
C PRO A 58 9.10 24.43 7.29
N GLY A 59 8.49 23.42 7.93
CA GLY A 59 8.69 23.13 9.35
C GLY A 59 10.14 22.80 9.67
N LEU A 60 10.74 21.88 8.91
CA LEU A 60 12.16 21.53 9.04
C LEU A 60 13.08 22.73 8.77
N PHE A 61 12.75 23.55 7.77
CA PHE A 61 13.51 24.77 7.48
C PHE A 61 13.45 25.78 8.64
N SER A 62 12.27 25.97 9.22
CA SER A 62 12.08 26.84 10.39
C SER A 62 12.86 26.32 11.61
N MET A 63 12.86 25.00 11.83
CA MET A 63 13.68 24.38 12.88
C MET A 63 15.18 24.56 12.64
N TYR A 64 15.65 24.34 11.41
CA TYR A 64 17.07 24.48 11.05
C TYR A 64 17.59 25.90 11.27
N LEU A 65 16.79 26.91 10.91
CA LEU A 65 17.15 28.31 11.07
C LEU A 65 16.76 28.89 12.44
N GLY A 66 16.07 28.12 13.30
CA GLY A 66 15.62 28.56 14.61
C GLY A 66 14.58 29.69 14.58
N ILE A 67 13.76 29.76 13.52
CA ILE A 67 12.73 30.78 13.29
C ILE A 67 11.38 30.27 13.79
N ASN A 68 10.49 31.16 14.25
CA ASN A 68 9.16 30.81 14.77
C ASN A 68 9.23 29.84 15.96
N LYS A 69 10.15 30.12 16.90
CA LYS A 69 10.18 29.41 18.17
C LYS A 69 8.82 29.51 18.85
N VAL A 70 8.31 28.39 19.32
CA VAL A 70 7.14 28.38 20.21
C VAL A 70 7.68 28.82 21.56
N ASP A 71 7.51 30.09 21.87
CA ASP A 71 7.78 30.60 23.22
C ASP A 71 6.65 30.07 24.13
N GLU A 72 7.03 29.52 25.30
CA GLU A 72 6.09 29.02 26.32
C GLU A 72 5.23 30.13 26.94
#